data_AF-A0A0F9SIJ1-F1
#
_entry.id   AF-A0A0F9SIJ1-F1
#
_cell.length_a   1.000
_cell.length_b   1.000
_cell.length_c   1.000
_cell.angle_alpha   90.00
_cell.angle_beta   90.00
_cell.angle_gamma   90.00
#
_symmetry.space_group_name_H-M   'P 1'
#
loop_
_entity.id
_entity.type
_entity.pdbx_description
1 polymer ?
#
loop_
_entity_poly.entity_id
_entity_poly.type
_entity_poly.pdbx_seq_one_letter_code
_entity_poly.pdbx_strand_id
1 'polypeptide(L)'
;MQLSEMAQELRANRHAFPNRWTSPHQGYAIILEELDELWEEIRMKTERRSAVHMRQECIQIAAMSIRFIEDLLDPDEDEIIG
;
A
#
# COMPACT_ATOMS: atom_id res chain seq x y z
N MET A 1 4.87 7.39 15.34
CA MET A 1 3.79 6.39 15.49
C MET A 1 3.20 6.01 14.14
N GLN A 2 2.75 6.96 13.30
CA GLN A 2 2.18 6.65 11.97
C GLN A 2 3.20 6.07 10.96
N LEU A 3 4.43 6.61 10.89
CA LEU A 3 5.45 6.12 9.95
C LEU A 3 5.93 4.70 10.24
N SER A 4 5.97 4.28 11.52
CA SER A 4 6.39 2.93 11.89
C SER A 4 5.38 1.86 11.49
N GLU A 5 4.09 2.19 11.49
CA GLU A 5 3.02 1.27 11.08
C GLU A 5 3.01 1.09 9.56
N MET A 6 3.18 2.18 8.79
CA MET A 6 3.35 2.08 7.32
C MET A 6 4.56 1.22 6.96
N ALA A 7 5.68 1.39 7.68
CA ALA A 7 6.87 0.56 7.47
C ALA A 7 6.64 -0.91 7.86
N GLN A 8 5.83 -1.18 8.88
CA GLN A 8 5.45 -2.55 9.26
C GLN A 8 4.55 -3.18 8.20
N GLU A 9 3.54 -2.45 7.72
CA GLU A 9 2.64 -2.90 6.66
C GLU A 9 3.40 -3.18 5.37
N LEU A 10 4.28 -2.26 4.95
CA LEU A 10 5.16 -2.45 3.79
C LEU A 10 6.01 -3.71 3.92
N ARG A 11 6.60 -3.95 5.11
CA ARG A 11 7.40 -5.17 5.37
C ARG A 11 6.53 -6.43 5.32
N ALA A 12 5.35 -6.42 5.92
CA ALA A 12 4.42 -7.55 5.92
C ALA A 12 3.97 -7.88 4.48
N ASN A 13 3.62 -6.85 3.71
CA ASN A 13 3.22 -7.00 2.31
C ASN A 13 4.38 -7.50 1.42
N ARG A 14 5.62 -7.01 1.62
CA ARG A 14 6.82 -7.54 0.94
C ARG A 14 7.09 -8.99 1.33
N HIS A 15 6.86 -9.38 2.57
CA HIS A 15 7.03 -10.77 3.00
C HIS A 15 5.99 -11.70 2.35
N ALA A 16 4.74 -11.25 2.22
CA ALA A 16 3.68 -12.01 1.55
C ALA A 16 3.88 -12.08 0.02
N PHE A 17 4.35 -10.98 -0.57
CA PHE A 17 4.57 -10.83 -2.01
C PHE A 17 6.03 -10.41 -2.27
N PRO A 18 6.98 -11.35 -2.30
CA PRO A 18 8.42 -11.04 -2.29
C PRO A 18 8.95 -10.48 -3.61
N ASN A 19 8.27 -10.75 -4.72
CA ASN A 19 8.70 -10.25 -6.03
C ASN A 19 8.31 -8.78 -6.19
N ARG A 20 9.20 -8.00 -6.83
CA ARG A 20 8.88 -6.64 -7.25
C ARG A 20 7.68 -6.64 -8.19
N TRP A 21 6.87 -5.58 -8.12
CA TRP A 21 5.87 -5.34 -9.14
C TRP A 21 6.52 -5.14 -10.51
N THR A 22 5.83 -5.55 -11.56
CA THR A 22 6.40 -5.63 -12.91
C THR A 22 5.82 -4.57 -13.86
N SER A 23 4.73 -3.90 -13.46
CA SER A 23 4.14 -2.84 -14.28
C SER A 23 3.39 -1.77 -13.46
N PRO A 24 3.34 -0.52 -13.95
CA PRO A 24 2.50 0.54 -13.39
C PRO A 24 1.01 0.18 -13.28
N HIS A 25 0.49 -0.61 -14.23
CA HIS A 25 -0.91 -1.05 -14.19
C HIS A 25 -1.18 -1.99 -13.01
N GLN A 26 -0.25 -2.90 -12.71
CA GLN A 26 -0.33 -3.77 -11.53
C GLN A 26 -0.31 -2.93 -10.24
N GLY A 27 0.65 -2.01 -10.11
CA GLY A 27 0.75 -1.16 -8.93
C GLY A 27 -0.49 -0.27 -8.73
N TYR A 28 -1.02 0.30 -9.83
CA TYR A 28 -2.25 1.09 -9.79
C TYR A 28 -3.46 0.25 -9.35
N ALA A 29 -3.60 -0.96 -9.89
CA ALA A 29 -4.71 -1.84 -9.53
C ALA A 29 -4.69 -2.20 -8.03
N ILE A 30 -3.50 -2.46 -7.46
CA ILE A 30 -3.35 -2.75 -6.03
C ILE A 30 -3.73 -1.53 -5.19
N ILE A 31 -3.22 -0.33 -5.52
CA ILE A 31 -3.59 0.89 -4.78
C ILE A 31 -5.10 1.17 -4.90
N LEU A 32 -5.69 0.90 -6.06
CA LEU A 32 -7.12 1.07 -6.28
C LEU A 32 -7.95 0.11 -5.42
N GLU A 33 -7.51 -1.13 -5.24
CA GLU A 33 -8.16 -2.10 -4.34
C GLU A 33 -8.24 -1.57 -2.91
N GLU A 34 -7.13 -1.08 -2.35
CA GLU A 34 -7.09 -0.50 -0.99
C GLU A 34 -7.98 0.76 -0.87
N LEU A 35 -8.07 1.57 -1.94
CA LEU A 35 -8.98 2.72 -2.01
C LEU A 35 -10.45 2.30 -2.02
N ASP A 36 -10.78 1.23 -2.74
CA ASP A 36 -12.14 0.68 -2.80
C ASP A 36 -12.54 0.07 -1.46
N GLU A 37 -11.62 -0.58 -0.74
CA GLU A 37 -11.83 -1.09 0.63
C GLU A 37 -12.07 0.05 1.63
N LEU A 38 -11.24 1.11 1.57
CA LEU A 38 -11.49 2.33 2.36
C LEU A 38 -12.87 2.93 2.04
N TRP A 39 -13.25 2.94 0.77
CA TRP A 39 -14.54 3.45 0.33
C TRP A 39 -15.72 2.59 0.82
N GLU A 40 -15.60 1.25 0.84
CA GLU A 40 -16.57 0.33 1.45
C GLU A 40 -16.82 0.71 2.92
N GLU A 41 -15.77 0.93 3.72
CA GLU A 41 -15.89 1.35 5.12
C GLU A 41 -16.53 2.74 5.28
N ILE A 42 -16.13 3.72 4.46
CA ILE A 42 -16.67 5.09 4.51
C ILE A 42 -18.17 5.10 4.21
N ARG A 43 -18.62 4.35 3.19
CA ARG A 43 -20.03 4.34 2.76
C ARG A 43 -20.93 3.54 3.68
N MET A 44 -20.40 2.79 4.65
CA MET A 44 -21.20 2.15 5.68
C MET A 44 -21.95 3.18 6.53
N LYS A 45 -23.10 2.74 7.08
CA LYS A 45 -23.83 3.53 8.07
C LYS A 45 -22.97 3.72 9.33
N THR A 46 -23.17 4.83 10.03
CA THR A 46 -22.36 5.21 11.20
C THR A 46 -22.29 4.12 12.27
N GLU A 47 -23.37 3.37 12.48
CA GLU A 47 -23.43 2.27 13.46
C GLU A 47 -22.57 1.04 13.09
N ARG A 48 -22.13 0.91 11.83
CA ARG A 48 -21.31 -0.21 11.33
C ARG A 48 -19.92 0.21 10.89
N ARG A 49 -19.68 1.51 10.71
CA ARG A 49 -18.40 2.07 10.28
C ARG A 49 -17.31 1.82 11.32
N SER A 50 -16.17 1.30 10.89
CA SER A 50 -15.01 1.08 11.76
C SER A 50 -13.92 2.12 11.52
N ALA A 51 -13.71 3.02 12.47
CA ALA A 51 -12.58 3.96 12.42
C ALA A 51 -11.22 3.25 12.43
N VAL A 52 -11.16 2.05 13.03
CA VAL A 52 -9.96 1.21 13.05
C VAL A 52 -9.68 0.66 11.65
N HIS A 53 -10.69 0.14 10.93
CA HIS A 53 -10.49 -0.36 9.58
C HIS A 53 -10.16 0.76 8.60
N MET A 54 -10.88 1.89 8.63
CA MET A 54 -10.55 3.03 7.77
C MET A 54 -9.10 3.49 7.96
N ARG A 55 -8.59 3.49 9.20
CA ARG A 55 -7.19 3.81 9.49
C ARG A 55 -6.24 2.77 8.92
N GLN A 56 -6.60 1.49 9.00
CA GLN A 56 -5.82 0.38 8.47
C GLN A 56 -5.73 0.47 6.94
N GLU A 57 -6.84 0.70 6.24
CA GLU A 57 -6.81 0.90 4.77
C GLU A 57 -5.99 2.13 4.37
N CYS A 58 -6.05 3.23 5.14
CA CYS A 58 -5.19 4.38 4.90
C CYS A 58 -3.68 4.04 5.05
N ILE A 59 -3.33 3.15 5.97
CA ILE A 59 -1.95 2.68 6.17
C ILE A 59 -1.53 1.79 4.99
N GLN A 60 -2.40 0.88 4.54
CA GLN A 60 -2.17 0.07 3.34
C GLN A 60 -1.98 0.94 2.09
N ILE A 61 -2.85 1.93 1.85
CA ILE A 61 -2.71 2.88 0.72
C ILE A 61 -1.33 3.57 0.76
N ALA A 62 -0.91 4.04 1.94
CA ALA A 62 0.38 4.68 2.10
C ALA A 62 1.53 3.71 1.84
N ALA A 63 1.47 2.48 2.37
CA ALA A 63 2.48 1.45 2.15
C ALA A 63 2.56 1.04 0.67
N MET A 64 1.43 0.88 -0.01
CA MET A 64 1.38 0.49 -1.42
C MET A 64 1.85 1.61 -2.34
N SER A 65 1.63 2.87 -1.95
CA SER A 65 2.20 4.04 -2.64
C SER A 65 3.73 4.06 -2.53
N ILE A 66 4.29 3.77 -1.35
CA ILE A 66 5.75 3.63 -1.18
C ILE A 66 6.26 2.49 -2.05
N ARG A 67 5.59 1.34 -2.02
CA ARG A 67 5.97 0.18 -2.84
C ARG A 67 5.91 0.47 -4.33
N PHE A 68 4.95 1.28 -4.80
CA PHE A 68 4.89 1.72 -6.19
C PHE A 68 6.17 2.46 -6.60
N ILE A 69 6.63 3.38 -5.75
CA ILE A 69 7.88 4.10 -5.98
C ILE A 69 9.05 3.12 -5.99
N GLU A 70 9.21 2.37 -4.91
CA GLU A 70 10.37 1.49 -4.71
C GLU A 70 10.44 0.35 -5.73
N ASP A 71 9.33 -0.26 -6.12
CA ASP A 71 9.32 -1.44 -7.01
C ASP A 71 9.32 -1.04 -8.49
N LEU A 72 8.73 0.10 -8.88
CA LEU A 72 8.47 0.45 -10.30
C LEU A 72 9.18 1.71 -10.80
N LEU A 73 9.54 2.66 -9.92
CA LEU A 73 10.07 3.97 -10.31
C LEU A 73 11.52 4.17 -9.88
N ASP A 74 11.90 3.63 -8.73
CA ASP A 74 13.28 3.70 -8.27
C ASP A 74 14.14 2.75 -9.11
N PRO A 75 15.31 3.24 -9.59
CA PRO A 75 16.25 2.41 -10.33
C PRO A 75 16.70 1.24 -9.44
N ASP A 76 17.01 0.11 -10.06
CA ASP A 76 17.63 -0.99 -9.31
C ASP A 76 18.95 -0.48 -8.71
N GLU A 77 19.27 -0.90 -7.47
CA GLU A 77 20.51 -0.46 -6.78
C GLU A 77 21.76 -0.69 -7.65
N ASP A 78 21.71 -1.68 -8.56
CA ASP A 78 22.75 -2.01 -9.52
C ASP A 78 22.99 -0.92 -10.60
N GLU A 79 21.99 -0.08 -10.91
CA GLU A 79 22.13 1.03 -11.89
C GLU A 79 22.78 2.28 -11.28
N ILE A 80 22.81 2.41 -9.95
CA ILE A 80 23.36 3.60 -9.26
C ILE A 80 24.88 3.50 -9.06
N ILE A 81 25.42 2.27 -9.05
CA ILE A 81 26.85 1.98 -8.79
C ILE A 81 27.64 1.77 -10.11
N GLY A 82 27.01 1.97 -11.27
CA GLY A 82 27.60 1.83 -12.62
C GLY A 82 28.33 3.07 -13.13
#